data_AF-A0A845Y166-F1
#
_entry.id   AF-A0A845Y166-F1
#
_cell.length_a   1.000
_cell.length_b   1.000
_cell.length_c   1.000
_cell.angle_alpha   90.00
_cell.angle_beta   90.00
_cell.angle_gamma   90.00
#
_symmetry.space_group_name_H-M   'P 1'
#
loop_
_entity.id
_entity.type
_entity.pdbx_description
1 polymer ?
#
loop_
_entity_poly.entity_id
_entity_poly.type
_entity_poly.pdbx_seq_one_letter_code
_entity_poly.pdbx_strand_id
1 'polypeptide(L)'
;DSLETVQTEVFEAYKDYLALYWQMVEQAEPLTEPEDIQRIVKAQKDYDQYSADRDPAHGLFSSYFGPEWAEQFLYEFLFENAMPLAVSQSQT
;
A
#
# COMPACT_ATOMS: atom_id res chain seq x y z
N ASP A 1 -11.06 21.94 17.65
CA ASP A 1 -12.19 21.32 16.92
C ASP A 1 -11.59 20.30 15.95
N SER A 2 -12.13 19.08 15.81
CA SER A 2 -11.47 18.04 14.99
C SER A 2 -11.39 18.43 13.51
N LEU A 3 -12.34 19.22 13.02
CA LEU A 3 -12.31 19.75 11.65
C LEU A 3 -11.19 20.78 11.46
N GLU A 4 -11.00 21.66 12.44
CA GLU A 4 -9.94 22.67 12.43
C GLU A 4 -8.55 22.01 12.42
N THR A 5 -8.34 20.99 13.26
CA THR A 5 -7.09 20.22 13.30
C THR A 5 -6.80 19.51 11.97
N VAL A 6 -7.83 18.97 11.31
CA VAL A 6 -7.67 18.33 9.99
C VAL A 6 -7.29 19.36 8.91
N GLN A 7 -7.97 20.50 8.90
CA GLN A 7 -7.77 21.54 7.88
C GLN A 7 -6.46 22.33 8.03
N THR A 8 -5.84 22.26 9.21
CA THR A 8 -4.61 22.98 9.52
C THR A 8 -3.47 22.02 9.77
N GLU A 9 -3.33 21.48 10.98
CA GLU A 9 -2.19 20.67 11.40
C GLU A 9 -1.96 19.43 10.52
N VAL A 10 -3.01 18.64 10.28
CA VAL A 10 -2.89 17.43 9.45
C VAL A 10 -2.64 17.80 7.98
N PHE A 11 -3.28 18.85 7.48
CA PHE A 11 -3.12 19.28 6.10
C PHE A 11 -1.73 19.85 5.82
N GLU A 12 -1.18 20.65 6.73
CA GLU A 12 0.19 21.15 6.63
C GLU A 12 1.19 19.98 6.70
N ALA A 13 1.03 19.05 7.66
CA ALA A 13 1.87 17.86 7.73
C ALA A 13 1.78 16.99 6.47
N TYR A 14 0.59 16.83 5.89
CA TYR A 14 0.41 16.11 4.62
C TYR A 14 1.23 16.74 3.48
N LYS A 15 1.19 18.08 3.34
CA LYS A 15 1.97 18.79 2.33
C LYS A 15 3.46 18.63 2.56
N ASP A 16 3.92 18.72 3.81
CA ASP A 16 5.33 18.58 4.17
C ASP A 16 5.84 17.17 3.85
N TYR A 17 5.09 16.13 4.19
CA TYR A 17 5.46 14.75 3.87
C TYR A 17 5.47 14.48 2.36
N LEU A 18 4.50 15.04 1.62
CA LEU A 18 4.46 14.90 0.17
C LEU A 18 5.64 15.62 -0.50
N ALA A 19 5.98 16.84 -0.04
CA ALA A 19 7.13 17.58 -0.53
C ALA A 19 8.45 16.85 -0.24
N LEU A 20 8.60 16.29 0.97
CA LEU A 20 9.75 15.49 1.36
C LEU A 20 9.88 14.23 0.50
N TYR A 21 8.78 13.51 0.26
CA TYR A 21 8.79 12.33 -0.60
C TYR A 21 9.29 12.67 -2.02
N TRP A 22 8.82 13.78 -2.60
CA TRP A 22 9.30 14.22 -3.91
C TRP A 22 10.79 14.56 -3.93
N GLN A 23 11.29 15.21 -2.88
CA GLN A 23 12.73 15.47 -2.75
C GLN A 23 13.53 14.17 -2.69
N MET A 24 13.03 13.15 -1.97
CA MET A 24 13.68 11.84 -1.90
C MET A 24 13.70 11.14 -3.26
N VAL A 25 12.61 11.24 -4.04
CA VAL A 25 12.53 10.68 -5.40
C VAL A 25 13.49 11.40 -6.35
N GLU A 26 13.57 12.73 -6.29
CA GLU A 26 14.48 13.52 -7.13
C GLU A 26 15.96 13.20 -6.86
N GLN A 27 16.29 12.87 -5.61
CA GLN A 27 17.66 12.53 -5.17
C GLN A 27 17.97 11.04 -5.24
N ALA A 28 17.00 10.20 -5.66
CA ALA A 28 17.19 8.76 -5.69
C ALA A 28 18.14 8.35 -6.82
N GLU A 29 19.22 7.66 -6.46
CA GLU A 29 20.13 7.04 -7.42
C GLU A 29 19.69 5.59 -7.73
N PRO A 30 19.70 5.16 -9.01
CA PRO A 30 19.33 3.80 -9.36
C PRO A 30 20.27 2.76 -8.72
N LEU A 31 19.68 1.71 -8.15
CA LEU A 31 20.42 0.52 -7.77
C LEU A 31 20.57 -0.39 -8.98
N THR A 32 21.80 -0.76 -9.31
CA THR A 32 22.13 -1.57 -10.50
C THR A 32 22.49 -3.01 -10.17
N GLU A 33 22.81 -3.30 -8.91
CA GLU A 33 23.19 -4.65 -8.49
C GLU A 33 21.95 -5.56 -8.43
N PRO A 34 21.98 -6.72 -9.12
CA PRO A 34 20.82 -7.63 -9.16
C PRO A 34 20.36 -8.08 -7.77
N GLU A 35 21.27 -8.25 -6.82
CA GLU A 35 20.95 -8.65 -5.45
C GLU A 35 20.14 -7.60 -4.69
N ASP A 36 20.48 -6.32 -4.87
CA ASP A 36 19.74 -5.21 -4.28
C ASP A 36 18.34 -5.07 -4.88
N ILE A 37 18.25 -5.17 -6.21
CA ILE A 37 16.97 -5.14 -6.92
C ILE A 37 16.07 -6.27 -6.42
N GLN A 38 16.58 -7.50 -6.34
CA GLN A 38 15.81 -8.65 -5.85
C GLN A 38 15.34 -8.48 -4.41
N ARG A 39 16.22 -7.99 -3.53
CA ARG A 39 15.88 -7.72 -2.13
C ARG A 39 14.77 -6.67 -2.00
N ILE A 40 14.84 -5.59 -2.79
CA ILE A 40 13.83 -4.52 -2.77
C ILE A 40 12.50 -4.99 -3.34
N VAL A 41 12.52 -5.70 -4.47
CA VAL A 41 11.31 -6.30 -5.04
C VAL A 41 10.65 -7.22 -4.02
N LYS A 42 11.43 -8.05 -3.32
CA LYS A 42 10.88 -8.91 -2.26
C LYS A 42 10.23 -8.06 -1.15
N ALA A 43 10.90 -7.03 -0.67
CA ALA A 43 10.37 -6.17 0.39
C ALA A 43 9.06 -5.48 -0.01
N GLN A 44 8.93 -5.04 -1.26
CA GLN A 44 7.69 -4.46 -1.79
C GLN A 44 6.55 -5.48 -1.84
N LYS A 45 6.82 -6.71 -2.32
CA LYS A 45 5.83 -7.80 -2.32
C LYS A 45 5.39 -8.19 -0.92
N ASP A 46 6.33 -8.28 0.02
CA ASP A 46 6.04 -8.58 1.42
C ASP A 46 5.15 -7.49 2.05
N TYR A 47 5.38 -6.22 1.70
CA TYR A 47 4.54 -5.10 2.14
C TYR A 47 3.11 -5.20 1.58
N ASP A 48 2.95 -5.46 0.29
CA ASP A 48 1.63 -5.64 -0.33
C ASP A 48 0.86 -6.78 0.34
N GLN A 49 1.51 -7.94 0.54
CA GLN A 49 0.86 -9.09 1.19
C GLN A 49 0.43 -8.76 2.63
N TYR A 50 1.32 -8.18 3.43
CA TYR A 50 0.99 -7.80 4.80
C TYR A 50 -0.18 -6.81 4.85
N SER A 51 -0.19 -5.85 3.91
CA SER A 51 -1.21 -4.80 3.87
C SER A 51 -2.56 -5.36 3.44
N ALA A 52 -2.60 -6.22 2.42
CA ALA A 52 -3.82 -6.92 2.01
C ALA A 52 -4.40 -7.79 3.13
N ASP A 53 -3.55 -8.53 3.86
CA ASP A 53 -3.96 -9.40 4.96
C ASP A 53 -4.53 -8.63 6.17
N ARG A 54 -4.16 -7.35 6.32
CA ARG A 54 -4.42 -6.54 7.53
C ARG A 54 -5.23 -5.28 7.28
N ASP A 55 -5.65 -5.02 6.04
CA ASP A 55 -6.36 -3.81 5.68
C ASP A 55 -7.71 -3.71 6.41
N PRO A 56 -7.88 -2.74 7.34
CA PRO A 56 -9.15 -2.56 8.04
C PRO A 56 -10.28 -2.09 7.10
N ALA A 57 -9.97 -1.57 5.92
CA ALA A 57 -10.97 -1.07 4.97
C ALA A 57 -11.69 -2.17 4.20
N HIS A 58 -11.19 -3.42 4.20
CA HIS A 58 -11.82 -4.51 3.45
C HIS A 58 -13.28 -4.76 3.85
N GLY A 59 -13.60 -4.71 5.15
CA GLY A 59 -14.97 -4.84 5.65
C GLY A 59 -15.87 -3.67 5.22
N LEU A 60 -15.29 -2.47 5.14
CA LEU A 60 -15.98 -1.28 4.65
C LEU A 60 -16.32 -1.44 3.17
N PHE A 61 -15.35 -1.80 2.33
CA PHE A 61 -15.56 -2.01 0.90
C PHE A 61 -16.59 -3.11 0.63
N SER A 62 -16.50 -4.24 1.35
CA SER A 62 -17.48 -5.33 1.25
C SER A 62 -18.91 -4.87 1.54
N SER A 63 -19.09 -3.99 2.54
CA SER A 63 -20.42 -3.46 2.88
C SER A 63 -20.99 -2.52 1.82
N TYR A 64 -20.16 -1.76 1.12
CA TYR A 64 -20.62 -0.78 0.11
C TYR A 64 -20.76 -1.40 -1.28
N PHE A 65 -19.89 -2.34 -1.64
CA PHE A 65 -19.70 -2.78 -3.01
C PHE A 65 -19.84 -4.29 -3.22
N GLY A 66 -20.02 -5.05 -2.14
CA GLY A 66 -20.08 -6.51 -2.17
C GLY A 66 -18.70 -7.17 -2.02
N PRO A 67 -18.66 -8.43 -1.55
CA PRO A 67 -17.42 -9.10 -1.22
C PRO A 67 -16.54 -9.39 -2.43
N GLU A 68 -17.12 -9.76 -3.59
CA GLU A 68 -16.34 -10.06 -4.79
C GLU A 68 -15.63 -8.81 -5.33
N TRP A 69 -16.33 -7.67 -5.38
CA TRP A 69 -15.73 -6.41 -5.82
C TRP A 69 -14.64 -5.96 -4.85
N ALA A 70 -14.89 -6.07 -3.54
CA ALA A 70 -13.92 -5.67 -2.52
C ALA A 70 -12.65 -6.52 -2.56
N GLU A 71 -12.76 -7.81 -2.84
CA GLU A 71 -11.62 -8.71 -3.02
C GLU A 71 -10.81 -8.34 -4.27
N GLN A 72 -11.47 -8.10 -5.40
CA GLN A 72 -10.80 -7.65 -6.63
C GLN A 72 -10.10 -6.30 -6.42
N PHE A 73 -10.78 -5.33 -5.79
CA PHE A 73 -10.19 -4.02 -5.54
C PHE A 73 -8.96 -4.10 -4.63
N LEU A 74 -8.98 -5.00 -3.64
CA LEU A 74 -7.86 -5.20 -2.73
C LEU A 74 -6.63 -5.79 -3.45
N TYR A 75 -6.81 -6.88 -4.20
CA TYR A 75 -5.70 -7.65 -4.78
C TYR A 75 -5.31 -7.25 -6.22
N GLU A 76 -6.18 -6.57 -6.96
CA GLU A 76 -5.92 -6.18 -8.35
C GLU A 76 -5.64 -4.68 -8.50
N PHE A 77 -5.81 -3.88 -7.43
CA PHE A 77 -5.58 -2.44 -7.47
C PHE A 77 -4.80 -1.90 -6.26
N LEU A 78 -5.28 -2.12 -5.02
CA LEU A 78 -4.61 -1.54 -3.84
C LEU A 78 -3.25 -2.20 -3.55
N PHE A 79 -3.19 -3.52 -3.63
CA PHE A 79 -1.99 -4.32 -3.31
C PHE A 79 -1.76 -5.37 -4.39
N GLU A 80 -1.44 -4.93 -5.61
CA GLU A 80 -1.36 -5.77 -6.81
C GLU A 80 -0.31 -6.90 -6.74
N ASN A 81 0.68 -6.82 -5.84
CA ASN A 81 1.65 -7.89 -5.65
C ASN A 81 1.25 -8.90 -4.57
N ALA A 82 0.16 -8.67 -3.85
CA ALA A 82 -0.36 -9.60 -2.88
C ALA A 82 -1.12 -10.76 -3.56
N MET A 83 -1.14 -11.91 -2.89
CA MET A 83 -1.94 -13.05 -3.33
C MET A 83 -3.09 -13.30 -2.35
N PRO A 84 -4.29 -13.66 -2.85
CA PRO A 84 -5.37 -14.08 -1.99
C PRO A 84 -4.98 -15.30 -1.15
N LEU A 85 -5.39 -15.30 0.13
CA LEU A 85 -5.11 -16.40 1.07
C LEU A 85 -5.56 -17.77 0.54
N ALA A 86 -6.67 -17.82 -0.19
CA ALA A 86 -7.19 -19.05 -0.81
C ALA A 86 -6.22 -19.64 -1.85
N VAL A 87 -5.44 -18.79 -2.54
CA VAL A 87 -4.45 -19.23 -3.53
C VAL A 87 -3.11 -19.55 -2.86
N SER A 88 -2.73 -18.82 -1.80
CA SER A 88 -1.48 -19.05 -1.07
C SER A 88 -1.41 -20.43 -0.40
N GLN A 89 -2.55 -20.97 0.08
CA GLN A 89 -2.59 -22.32 0.69
C GLN A 89 -2.47 -23.47 -0.31
N SER A 90 -2.66 -23.21 -1.61
CA SER A 90 -2.57 -24.23 -2.66
C SER A 90 -1.15 -24.39 -3.24
N GLN A 91 -0.19 -23.56 -2.80
CA GLN A 91 1.19 -23.53 -3.32
C GLN A 91 2.27 -23.92 -2.28
N THR A 92 1.87 -24.27 -1.06
CA THR A 92 2.73 -24.82 0.00
C THR A 92 2.55 -26.32 0.14
#